data_AF-A0A965LF38-F1
#
_entry.id   AF-A0A965LF38-F1
#
_cell.length_a   1.000
_cell.length_b   1.000
_cell.length_c   1.000
_cell.angle_alpha   90.00
_cell.angle_beta   90.00
_cell.angle_gamma   90.00
#
_symmetry.space_group_name_H-M   'P 1'
#
loop_
_entity.id
_entity.type
_entity.pdbx_description
1 polymer ?
#
loop_
_entity_poly.entity_id
_entity_poly.type
_entity_poly.pdbx_seq_one_letter_code
_entity_poly.pdbx_strand_id
1 'polypeptide(L)'
;MGQTLTTTNGTWTGVPSPTFTYQWFRSPSTSISGATSSTYTLTASDSGNTIYCRVTATNVAGSASADSNTTATVNQVPANTAAPAVTGTTTVGQTLTTTNGTWTGVPSPTFTYQWFRSPSSAIGGATSSSYVLVSADAGNTIYCRVTATNAAGSASADSNTTATVNQAPVNTSAPVVTGTATFGQTLTTTNGTWSGFPSPTFTYQWFRSPSTSISGATSTTYLLTDSDVGNTIYCKVTASNALGSATANSNTTAIIAVTVPDTPTIGTATTTGTTTATVSYTAPASNGGSIITRYTAVDQNGTQRGYIPQHQSGTIGLTGLTPGTSYTFRVYATNSAGNSGLSAASNQITTQPPVPTIGESYAGGYFAGQISYNGDGVATHNLVVAPLSSGQLQTTWKTSNTISYGTFSDVDGLANSDSMNDTSHPSAYFCRGLTIGGYTDWYLPAKNELEVLYYNLKPGTQNNSTSSGNNPNAVPTRGNYSTGTPGQTSATDFRSGGTHALAQGNYWASTEATNSANAWRQGFTDGTQSGTFSKSGNNFRARAIRKEPI
;
A
#
# COMPACT_ATOMS: atom_id res chain seq x y z
N MET A 1 61.76 -16.68 62.68
CA MET A 1 62.77 -17.21 61.73
C MET A 1 63.67 -16.06 61.27
N GLY A 2 64.94 -16.31 60.94
CA GLY A 2 65.88 -15.30 60.39
C GLY A 2 66.57 -14.39 61.41
N GLN A 3 66.07 -14.33 62.65
CA GLN A 3 66.65 -13.53 63.74
C GLN A 3 67.82 -14.28 64.40
N THR A 4 68.82 -13.53 64.87
CA THR A 4 69.96 -14.06 65.61
C THR A 4 69.69 -14.01 67.12
N LEU A 5 69.69 -15.18 67.75
CA LEU A 5 69.74 -15.31 69.20
C LEU A 5 71.17 -15.14 69.70
N THR A 6 71.33 -14.55 70.87
CA THR A 6 72.63 -14.40 71.55
C THR A 6 72.48 -14.95 72.96
N THR A 7 73.45 -15.74 73.40
CA THR A 7 73.56 -16.17 74.81
C THR A 7 74.74 -15.48 75.48
N THR A 8 74.68 -15.34 76.80
CA THR A 8 75.82 -14.87 77.61
C THR A 8 76.44 -16.06 78.33
N ASN A 9 77.65 -15.88 78.86
CA ASN A 9 78.33 -16.94 79.59
C ASN A 9 77.60 -17.33 80.88
N GLY A 10 76.77 -16.45 81.46
CA GLY A 10 76.25 -16.62 82.81
C GLY A 10 77.32 -16.37 83.88
N THR A 11 77.04 -16.74 85.13
CA THR A 11 77.94 -16.56 86.28
C THR A 11 78.46 -17.91 86.79
N TRP A 12 79.77 -18.04 86.98
CA TRP A 12 80.43 -19.29 87.38
C TRP A 12 81.46 -19.02 88.49
N THR A 13 81.53 -19.90 89.49
CA THR A 13 82.39 -19.74 90.67
C THR A 13 83.68 -20.57 90.62
N GLY A 14 83.96 -21.26 89.51
CA GLY A 14 85.14 -22.11 89.35
C GLY A 14 86.45 -21.33 89.28
N VAL A 15 87.47 -21.81 90.01
CA VAL A 15 88.86 -21.31 89.98
C VAL A 15 89.78 -22.42 89.49
N PRO A 16 90.71 -22.18 88.54
CA PRO A 16 90.89 -20.95 87.74
C PRO A 16 89.68 -20.63 86.85
N SER A 17 89.62 -19.39 86.34
CA SER A 17 88.52 -18.94 85.48
C SER A 17 88.31 -19.88 84.30
N PRO A 18 87.07 -20.32 84.03
CA PRO A 18 86.79 -21.29 82.98
C PRO A 18 86.80 -20.67 81.57
N THR A 19 87.06 -21.50 80.57
CA THR A 19 86.73 -21.22 79.16
C THR A 19 85.33 -21.73 78.83
N PHE A 20 84.65 -21.12 77.87
CA PHE A 20 83.25 -21.43 77.54
C PHE A 20 83.09 -22.03 76.15
N THR A 21 82.29 -23.09 76.05
CA THR A 21 81.77 -23.61 74.79
C THR A 21 80.24 -23.58 74.79
N TYR A 22 79.64 -23.50 73.60
CA TYR A 22 78.21 -23.37 73.41
C TYR A 22 77.69 -24.51 72.56
N GLN A 23 76.44 -24.90 72.80
CA GLN A 23 75.68 -25.76 71.90
C GLN A 23 74.22 -25.36 71.96
N TRP A 24 73.62 -25.03 70.81
CA TRP A 24 72.20 -24.71 70.72
C TRP A 24 71.34 -25.95 70.54
N PHE A 25 70.15 -25.92 71.13
CA PHE A 25 69.18 -27.01 71.13
C PHE A 25 67.79 -26.52 70.75
N ARG A 26 67.04 -27.37 70.04
CA ARG A 26 65.59 -27.32 70.01
C ARG A 26 65.08 -28.03 71.27
N SER A 27 64.25 -27.34 72.04
CA SER A 27 63.63 -27.90 73.24
C SER A 27 62.79 -29.14 72.89
N PRO A 28 62.81 -30.20 73.71
CA PRO A 28 63.48 -30.27 75.02
C PRO A 28 64.97 -30.64 74.96
N SER A 29 65.45 -31.34 73.94
CA SER A 29 66.81 -31.93 73.97
C SER A 29 67.48 -32.18 72.62
N THR A 30 66.90 -31.73 71.51
CA THR A 30 67.47 -32.00 70.18
C THR A 30 68.58 -31.02 69.84
N SER A 31 69.82 -31.48 69.73
CA SER A 31 70.95 -30.60 69.37
C SER A 31 70.82 -30.08 67.94
N ILE A 32 71.17 -28.81 67.75
CA ILE A 32 71.26 -28.19 66.44
C ILE A 32 72.70 -28.38 65.95
N SER A 33 72.88 -29.28 64.99
CA SER A 33 74.20 -29.63 64.47
C SER A 33 74.97 -28.39 64.00
N GLY A 34 76.22 -28.25 64.45
CA GLY A 34 77.12 -27.14 64.09
C GLY A 34 76.84 -25.80 64.78
N ALA A 35 75.77 -25.67 65.57
CA ALA A 35 75.46 -24.43 66.28
C ALA A 35 76.24 -24.33 67.60
N THR A 36 77.54 -24.02 67.52
CA THR A 36 78.48 -24.01 68.66
C THR A 36 79.00 -22.62 69.05
N SER A 37 78.47 -21.56 68.45
CA SER A 37 78.83 -20.18 68.75
C SER A 37 77.94 -19.57 69.85
N SER A 38 78.38 -18.47 70.45
CA SER A 38 77.57 -17.69 71.41
C SER A 38 76.33 -17.04 70.78
N THR A 39 76.23 -17.06 69.44
CA THR A 39 75.09 -16.60 68.66
C THR A 39 74.55 -17.70 67.75
N TYR A 40 73.25 -17.70 67.49
CA TYR A 40 72.60 -18.62 66.54
C TYR A 40 71.49 -17.94 65.75
N THR A 41 71.57 -18.00 64.43
CA THR A 41 70.53 -17.47 63.53
C THR A 41 69.47 -18.53 63.25
N LEU A 42 68.22 -18.19 63.55
CA LEU A 42 67.08 -19.09 63.39
C LEU A 42 66.82 -19.44 61.92
N THR A 43 66.72 -20.74 61.65
CA THR A 43 66.47 -21.31 60.33
C THR A 43 65.01 -21.79 60.17
N ALA A 44 64.64 -22.26 58.97
CA ALA A 44 63.30 -22.82 58.74
C ALA A 44 63.04 -24.06 59.59
N SER A 45 64.05 -24.91 59.79
CA SER A 45 63.96 -26.13 60.59
C SER A 45 63.72 -25.88 62.08
N ASP A 46 63.86 -24.63 62.54
CA ASP A 46 63.57 -24.23 63.92
C ASP A 46 62.11 -23.84 64.14
N SER A 47 61.32 -23.62 63.09
CA SER A 47 59.93 -23.19 63.20
C SER A 47 59.11 -24.13 64.09
N GLY A 48 58.30 -23.59 65.00
CA GLY A 48 57.49 -24.38 65.93
C GLY A 48 58.24 -24.91 67.14
N ASN A 49 59.57 -24.79 67.19
CA ASN A 49 60.36 -25.14 68.36
C ASN A 49 60.63 -23.91 69.23
N THR A 50 60.89 -24.14 70.51
CA THR A 50 61.58 -23.17 71.38
C THR A 50 63.07 -23.51 71.41
N ILE A 51 63.91 -22.50 71.51
CA ILE A 51 65.37 -22.66 71.38
C ILE A 51 66.02 -22.30 72.71
N TYR A 52 67.06 -23.03 73.10
CA TYR A 52 67.92 -22.67 74.23
C TYR A 52 69.38 -23.00 73.90
N CYS A 53 70.31 -22.41 74.65
CA CYS A 53 71.73 -22.69 74.54
C CYS A 53 72.24 -23.36 75.82
N ARG A 54 72.99 -24.44 75.68
CA ARG A 54 73.79 -25.01 76.77
C ARG A 54 75.18 -24.39 76.75
N VAL A 55 75.57 -23.76 77.85
CA VAL A 55 76.91 -23.23 78.06
C VAL A 55 77.68 -24.22 78.92
N THR A 56 78.84 -24.66 78.44
CA THR A 56 79.75 -25.52 79.21
C THR A 56 80.97 -24.72 79.60
N ALA A 57 81.19 -24.59 80.91
CA ALA A 57 82.36 -23.95 81.49
C ALA A 57 83.39 -25.03 81.85
N THR A 58 84.62 -24.88 81.37
CA THR A 58 85.71 -25.83 81.59
C THR A 58 86.93 -25.14 82.18
N ASN A 59 87.46 -25.68 83.27
CA ASN A 59 88.79 -25.32 83.78
C ASN A 59 89.58 -26.60 84.08
N VAL A 60 90.77 -26.46 84.69
CA VAL A 60 91.63 -27.62 84.99
C VAL A 60 91.02 -28.63 85.98
N ALA A 61 90.01 -28.23 86.75
CA ALA A 61 89.34 -29.10 87.73
C ALA A 61 88.20 -29.93 87.11
N GLY A 62 87.69 -29.53 85.94
CA GLY A 62 86.62 -30.25 85.25
C GLY A 62 85.72 -29.34 84.41
N SER A 63 84.56 -29.86 84.02
CA SER A 63 83.55 -29.14 83.25
C SER A 63 82.17 -29.23 83.90
N ALA A 64 81.39 -28.15 83.80
CA ALA A 64 79.99 -28.12 84.19
C ALA A 64 79.17 -27.39 83.11
N SER A 65 77.90 -27.77 82.94
CA SER A 65 77.01 -27.19 81.93
C SER A 65 75.75 -26.62 82.57
N ALA A 66 75.25 -25.52 82.02
CA ALA A 66 73.97 -24.92 82.38
C ALA A 66 73.20 -24.54 81.11
N ASP A 67 71.89 -24.69 81.15
CA ASP A 67 70.99 -24.32 80.05
C ASP A 67 70.47 -22.90 80.27
N SER A 68 70.39 -22.11 79.19
CA SER A 68 69.71 -20.82 79.20
C SER A 68 68.21 -21.00 79.40
N ASN A 69 67.48 -19.90 79.62
CA ASN A 69 66.03 -19.93 79.42
C ASN A 69 65.70 -20.34 77.98
N THR A 70 64.51 -20.90 77.78
CA THR A 70 63.97 -21.15 76.44
C THR A 70 63.43 -19.86 75.84
N THR A 71 63.55 -19.72 74.52
CA THR A 71 62.87 -18.66 73.77
C THR A 71 61.37 -18.92 73.71
N ALA A 72 60.59 -17.91 73.30
CA ALA A 72 59.29 -18.15 72.70
C ALA A 72 59.41 -19.04 71.45
N THR A 73 58.29 -19.63 71.02
CA THR A 73 58.24 -20.46 69.81
C THR A 73 58.71 -19.66 68.60
N VAL A 74 59.56 -20.28 67.77
CA VAL A 74 60.05 -19.65 66.55
C VAL A 74 58.92 -19.59 65.53
N ASN A 75 58.39 -18.39 65.32
CA ASN A 75 57.36 -18.14 64.31
C ASN A 75 57.95 -18.16 62.89
N GLN A 76 57.12 -18.56 61.92
CA GLN A 76 57.39 -18.61 60.49
C GLN A 76 56.27 -17.89 59.75
N VAL A 77 56.62 -16.90 58.93
CA VAL A 77 55.67 -16.19 58.05
C VAL A 77 55.02 -17.20 57.10
N PRO A 78 53.71 -17.08 56.80
CA PRO A 78 53.07 -18.00 55.88
C PRO A 78 53.73 -17.97 54.50
N ALA A 79 53.90 -19.14 53.89
CA ALA A 79 54.38 -19.25 52.51
C ALA A 79 53.56 -20.31 51.75
N ASN A 80 53.03 -19.92 50.59
CA ASN A 80 52.24 -20.78 49.74
C ASN A 80 53.13 -21.83 49.07
N THR A 81 52.72 -23.10 49.13
CA THR A 81 53.41 -24.22 48.47
C THR A 81 52.56 -24.86 47.38
N ALA A 82 51.26 -24.59 47.35
CA ALA A 82 50.36 -24.90 46.25
C ALA A 82 49.29 -23.81 46.13
N ALA A 83 49.15 -23.24 44.93
CA ALA A 83 48.24 -22.14 44.69
C ALA A 83 46.77 -22.51 44.99
N PRO A 84 45.94 -21.54 45.42
CA PRO A 84 44.51 -21.74 45.52
C PRO A 84 43.89 -22.03 44.13
N ALA A 85 42.74 -22.71 44.10
CA ALA A 85 42.05 -23.05 42.86
C ALA A 85 40.62 -22.52 42.91
N VAL A 86 40.18 -21.87 41.83
CA VAL A 86 38.78 -21.47 41.62
C VAL A 86 38.07 -22.49 40.75
N THR A 87 36.89 -22.93 41.21
CA THR A 87 36.01 -23.86 40.51
C THR A 87 34.59 -23.32 40.42
N GLY A 88 33.82 -23.81 39.45
CA GLY A 88 32.42 -23.42 39.23
C GLY A 88 32.14 -23.10 37.75
N THR A 89 30.88 -22.86 37.43
CA THR A 89 30.45 -22.51 36.08
C THR A 89 30.50 -21.00 35.87
N THR A 90 31.11 -20.54 34.77
CA THR A 90 31.27 -19.11 34.46
C THR A 90 30.06 -18.54 33.73
N THR A 91 28.90 -18.56 34.38
CA THR A 91 27.67 -17.94 33.90
C THR A 91 27.12 -16.99 34.96
N VAL A 92 26.65 -15.80 34.56
CA VAL A 92 26.02 -14.85 35.49
C VAL A 92 24.91 -15.54 36.31
N GLY A 93 24.90 -15.30 37.61
CA GLY A 93 24.03 -15.96 38.59
C GLY A 93 24.61 -17.22 39.23
N GLN A 94 25.64 -17.82 38.64
CA GLN A 94 26.31 -19.00 39.21
C GLN A 94 27.35 -18.61 40.26
N THR A 95 27.63 -19.54 41.18
CA THR A 95 28.62 -19.37 42.24
C THR A 95 29.96 -19.97 41.85
N LEU A 96 31.03 -19.19 42.00
CA LEU A 96 32.41 -19.66 42.01
C LEU A 96 32.84 -19.90 43.46
N THR A 97 33.68 -20.92 43.66
CA THR A 97 34.30 -21.25 44.95
C THR A 97 35.80 -21.29 44.82
N THR A 98 36.53 -20.95 45.88
CA THR A 98 37.99 -21.02 45.91
C THR A 98 38.48 -21.92 47.05
N THR A 99 39.53 -22.69 46.81
CA THR A 99 40.28 -23.38 47.86
C THR A 99 41.30 -22.43 48.49
N ASN A 100 41.81 -22.76 49.67
CA ASN A 100 42.89 -21.97 50.29
C ASN A 100 44.25 -22.21 49.62
N GLY A 101 44.42 -23.29 48.87
CA GLY A 101 45.73 -23.83 48.52
C GLY A 101 46.43 -24.47 49.74
N THR A 102 47.73 -24.73 49.62
CA THR A 102 48.55 -25.29 50.71
C THR A 102 49.56 -24.27 51.18
N TRP A 103 49.69 -24.12 52.50
CA TRP A 103 50.53 -23.11 53.12
C TRP A 103 51.37 -23.72 54.24
N THR A 104 52.63 -23.30 54.31
CA THR A 104 53.45 -23.40 55.52
C THR A 104 53.20 -22.17 56.39
N GLY A 105 53.65 -22.21 57.64
CA GLY A 105 53.53 -21.09 58.58
C GLY A 105 53.32 -21.57 60.01
N VAL A 106 53.98 -20.89 60.94
CA VAL A 106 53.86 -21.16 62.38
C VAL A 106 53.66 -19.84 63.12
N PRO A 107 52.59 -19.68 63.91
CA PRO A 107 51.44 -20.59 64.06
C PRO A 107 50.67 -20.81 62.75
N SER A 108 49.78 -21.81 62.70
CA SER A 108 48.96 -22.09 61.53
C SER A 108 48.21 -20.83 61.06
N PRO A 109 48.23 -20.50 59.76
CA PRO A 109 47.62 -19.27 59.27
C PRO A 109 46.10 -19.33 59.26
N THR A 110 45.49 -18.14 59.33
CA THR A 110 44.09 -17.89 58.99
C THR A 110 44.00 -17.27 57.59
N PHE A 111 42.85 -17.37 56.92
CA PHE A 111 42.70 -17.01 55.51
C PHE A 111 41.65 -15.93 55.29
N THR A 112 41.96 -15.00 54.40
CA THR A 112 41.05 -13.99 53.86
C THR A 112 41.08 -14.03 52.33
N TYR A 113 40.01 -13.56 51.70
CA TYR A 113 39.80 -13.67 50.26
C TYR A 113 39.51 -12.30 49.67
N GLN A 114 39.88 -12.11 48.41
CA GLN A 114 39.44 -10.98 47.60
C GLN A 114 39.31 -11.45 46.15
N TRP A 115 38.12 -11.30 45.58
CA TRP A 115 37.88 -11.64 44.17
C TRP A 115 38.20 -10.47 43.25
N PHE A 116 38.65 -10.79 42.03
CA PHE A 116 39.09 -9.84 41.03
C PHE A 116 38.50 -10.18 39.66
N ARG A 117 38.16 -9.13 38.90
CA ARG A 117 38.12 -9.22 37.44
C ARG A 117 39.54 -9.09 36.92
N SER A 118 39.98 -10.08 36.17
CA SER A 118 41.31 -10.10 35.55
C SER A 118 41.51 -8.84 34.67
N PRO A 119 42.70 -8.22 34.69
CA PRO A 119 43.93 -8.70 35.33
C PRO A 119 44.15 -8.23 36.78
N SER A 120 43.41 -7.23 37.27
CA SER A 120 43.70 -6.64 38.61
C SER A 120 42.56 -5.86 39.27
N SER A 121 41.36 -5.86 38.68
CA SER A 121 40.24 -5.04 39.18
C SER A 121 39.52 -5.74 40.33
N ALA A 122 39.72 -5.28 41.56
CA ALA A 122 39.06 -5.84 42.74
C ALA A 122 37.53 -5.70 42.64
N ILE A 123 36.81 -6.76 42.98
CA ILE A 123 35.36 -6.77 43.09
C ILE A 123 35.00 -6.36 44.51
N GLY A 124 34.48 -5.13 44.67
CA GLY A 124 34.16 -4.57 45.98
C GLY A 124 33.21 -5.47 46.78
N GLY A 125 33.58 -5.76 48.04
CA GLY A 125 32.79 -6.58 48.97
C GLY A 125 32.86 -8.11 48.73
N ALA A 126 33.51 -8.57 47.67
CA ALA A 126 33.69 -10.00 47.41
C ALA A 126 34.89 -10.55 48.21
N THR A 127 34.67 -10.80 49.51
CA THR A 127 35.71 -11.23 50.46
C THR A 127 35.48 -12.62 51.06
N SER A 128 34.49 -13.36 50.56
CA SER A 128 34.19 -14.73 50.98
C SER A 128 34.95 -15.76 50.15
N SER A 129 35.03 -17.01 50.63
CA SER A 129 35.57 -18.14 49.85
C SER A 129 34.70 -18.54 48.66
N SER A 130 33.54 -17.90 48.49
CA SER A 130 32.64 -18.03 47.36
C SER A 130 32.21 -16.67 46.82
N TYR A 131 31.85 -16.62 45.53
CA TYR A 131 31.40 -15.41 44.85
C TYR A 131 30.32 -15.75 43.81
N VAL A 132 29.19 -15.04 43.86
CA VAL A 132 28.11 -15.17 42.87
C VAL A 132 28.37 -14.18 41.74
N LEU A 133 28.45 -14.69 40.51
CA LEU A 133 28.70 -13.90 39.32
C LEU A 133 27.53 -12.94 39.03
N VAL A 134 27.84 -11.68 38.74
CA VAL A 134 26.86 -10.63 38.41
C VAL A 134 27.00 -10.16 36.96
N SER A 135 26.04 -9.37 36.47
CA SER A 135 26.05 -8.89 35.08
C SER A 135 27.31 -8.11 34.71
N ALA A 136 27.92 -7.39 35.66
CA ALA A 136 29.17 -6.65 35.44
C ALA A 136 30.40 -7.57 35.24
N ASP A 137 30.29 -8.85 35.56
CA ASP A 137 31.35 -9.84 35.32
C ASP A 137 31.34 -10.38 33.89
N ALA A 138 30.20 -10.30 33.18
CA ALA A 138 30.06 -10.83 31.83
C ALA A 138 31.16 -10.29 30.90
N GLY A 139 31.77 -11.16 30.10
CA GLY A 139 32.89 -10.84 29.23
C GLY A 139 34.26 -10.76 29.92
N ASN A 140 34.31 -10.80 31.25
CA ASN A 140 35.56 -10.84 32.02
C ASN A 140 35.90 -12.27 32.45
N THR A 141 37.15 -12.47 32.85
CA THR A 141 37.58 -13.66 33.60
C THR A 141 37.82 -13.29 35.06
N ILE A 142 37.63 -14.25 35.96
CA ILE A 142 37.64 -14.02 37.41
C ILE A 142 38.77 -14.82 38.04
N TYR A 143 39.39 -14.28 39.09
CA TYR A 143 40.30 -15.04 39.96
C TYR A 143 40.15 -14.56 41.42
N CYS A 144 40.63 -15.36 42.37
CA CYS A 144 40.63 -15.00 43.79
C CYS A 144 42.07 -14.91 44.31
N ARG A 145 42.34 -13.87 45.11
CA ARG A 145 43.56 -13.76 45.91
C ARG A 145 43.27 -14.27 47.32
N VAL A 146 44.02 -15.27 47.75
CA VAL A 146 43.96 -15.79 49.12
C VAL A 146 45.14 -15.21 49.90
N THR A 147 44.85 -14.57 51.03
CA THR A 147 45.87 -14.02 51.94
C THR A 147 45.89 -14.82 53.23
N ALA A 148 47.02 -15.49 53.48
CA ALA A 148 47.28 -16.25 54.69
C ALA A 148 47.99 -15.35 55.71
N THR A 149 47.49 -15.32 56.95
CA THR A 149 48.03 -14.47 58.02
C THR A 149 48.21 -15.26 59.32
N ASN A 150 49.37 -15.10 59.96
CA ASN A 150 49.63 -15.55 61.32
C ASN A 150 50.38 -14.47 62.10
N ALA A 151 50.77 -14.77 63.34
CA ALA A 151 51.48 -13.82 64.21
C ALA A 151 52.88 -13.41 63.69
N ALA A 152 53.46 -14.11 62.71
CA ALA A 152 54.72 -13.72 62.08
C ALA A 152 54.54 -12.77 60.89
N GLY A 153 53.36 -12.73 60.27
CA GLY A 153 53.07 -11.86 59.13
C GLY A 153 52.04 -12.46 58.16
N SER A 154 52.00 -11.92 56.94
CA SER A 154 51.06 -12.30 55.90
C SER A 154 51.74 -12.52 54.55
N ALA A 155 51.16 -13.40 53.73
CA ALA A 155 51.52 -13.58 52.33
C ALA A 155 50.26 -13.93 51.51
N SER A 156 50.29 -13.63 50.20
CA SER A 156 49.16 -13.83 49.31
C SER A 156 49.52 -14.69 48.10
N ALA A 157 48.56 -15.46 47.60
CA ALA A 157 48.66 -16.21 46.36
C ALA A 157 47.37 -16.04 45.54
N ASP A 158 47.52 -15.89 44.23
CA ASP A 158 46.40 -15.80 43.29
C ASP A 158 46.02 -17.20 42.79
N SER A 159 44.73 -17.41 42.55
CA SER A 159 44.22 -18.64 41.97
C SER A 159 44.46 -18.72 40.46
N ASN A 160 44.06 -19.83 39.85
CA ASN A 160 43.83 -19.84 38.41
C ASN A 160 42.78 -18.79 38.00
N THR A 161 42.90 -18.29 36.77
CA THR A 161 41.90 -17.45 36.11
C THR A 161 40.83 -18.34 35.49
N THR A 162 39.55 -18.00 35.66
CA THR A 162 38.44 -18.75 35.06
C THR A 162 38.35 -18.56 33.55
N ALA A 163 37.52 -19.37 32.89
CA ALA A 163 37.00 -19.01 31.57
C ALA A 163 36.17 -17.71 31.63
N THR A 164 35.88 -17.13 30.47
CA THR A 164 35.08 -15.91 30.37
C THR A 164 33.67 -16.14 30.92
N VAL A 165 33.19 -15.18 31.70
CA VAL A 165 31.85 -15.20 32.26
C VAL A 165 30.84 -14.90 31.14
N ASN A 166 29.94 -15.84 30.93
CA ASN A 166 28.89 -15.75 29.94
C ASN A 166 27.58 -15.26 30.56
N GLN A 167 26.72 -14.66 29.73
CA GLN A 167 25.42 -14.15 30.12
C GLN A 167 24.41 -14.37 28.99
N ALA A 168 23.29 -15.00 29.29
CA ALA A 168 22.17 -15.08 28.36
C ALA A 168 21.60 -13.68 28.06
N PRO A 169 20.96 -13.44 26.91
CA PRO A 169 20.42 -12.13 26.57
C PRO A 169 19.35 -11.69 27.58
N VAL A 170 19.42 -10.44 28.05
CA VAL A 170 18.39 -9.83 28.92
C VAL A 170 18.07 -8.44 28.40
N ASN A 171 16.79 -8.16 28.16
CA ASN A 171 16.35 -6.84 27.72
C ASN A 171 16.40 -5.86 28.91
N THR A 172 17.05 -4.71 28.70
CA THR A 172 17.15 -3.63 29.71
C THR A 172 16.34 -2.39 29.31
N SER A 173 16.00 -2.26 28.03
CA SER A 173 15.02 -1.28 27.53
C SER A 173 14.28 -1.88 26.34
N ALA A 174 12.96 -1.75 26.34
CA ALA A 174 12.11 -2.30 25.29
C ALA A 174 12.43 -1.67 23.91
N PRO A 175 12.20 -2.41 22.82
CA PRO A 175 12.24 -1.87 21.47
C PRO A 175 11.12 -0.83 21.26
N VAL A 176 11.26 0.00 20.22
CA VAL A 176 10.30 1.06 19.89
C VAL A 176 9.95 0.98 18.41
N VAL A 177 8.65 0.99 18.11
CA VAL A 177 8.10 1.13 16.77
C VAL A 177 7.77 2.60 16.49
N THR A 178 8.28 3.09 15.36
CA THR A 178 8.05 4.44 14.83
C THR A 178 7.47 4.39 13.41
N GLY A 179 6.80 5.46 12.99
CA GLY A 179 6.17 5.59 11.68
C GLY A 179 4.71 6.03 11.80
N THR A 180 4.08 6.32 10.67
CA THR A 180 2.66 6.74 10.63
C THR A 180 1.76 5.51 10.54
N ALA A 181 0.79 5.41 11.44
CA ALA A 181 -0.19 4.32 11.50
C ALA A 181 -1.29 4.49 10.42
N THR A 182 -0.92 4.35 9.15
CA THR A 182 -1.81 4.58 8.01
C THR A 182 -1.52 3.55 6.93
N PHE A 183 -2.57 3.03 6.28
CA PHE A 183 -2.44 2.08 5.18
C PHE A 183 -1.38 2.53 4.15
N GLY A 184 -0.53 1.60 3.71
CA GLY A 184 0.53 1.86 2.73
C GLY A 184 1.78 2.54 3.31
N GLN A 185 1.80 2.92 4.59
CA GLN A 185 2.99 3.48 5.24
C GLN A 185 3.89 2.40 5.83
N THR A 186 5.19 2.68 5.93
CA THR A 186 6.17 1.79 6.54
C THR A 186 6.40 2.12 8.01
N LEU A 187 6.32 1.11 8.86
CA LEU A 187 6.74 1.14 10.26
C LEU A 187 8.18 0.64 10.39
N THR A 188 8.91 1.13 11.39
CA THR A 188 10.28 0.71 11.71
C THR A 188 10.39 0.39 13.19
N THR A 189 11.10 -0.68 13.56
CA THR A 189 11.41 -1.02 14.96
C THR A 189 12.89 -0.85 15.29
N THR A 190 13.19 -0.46 16.52
CA THR A 190 14.53 -0.57 17.11
C THR A 190 14.70 -1.94 17.80
N ASN A 191 15.92 -2.27 18.23
CA ASN A 191 16.18 -3.47 19.04
C ASN A 191 15.87 -3.26 20.53
N GLY A 192 15.80 -2.01 20.98
CA GLY A 192 15.94 -1.67 22.40
C GLY A 192 17.39 -1.86 22.87
N THR A 193 17.59 -2.00 24.19
CA THR A 193 18.91 -2.27 24.77
C THR A 193 18.92 -3.63 25.46
N TRP A 194 20.03 -4.36 25.31
CA TRP A 194 20.19 -5.72 25.81
C TRP A 194 21.55 -5.89 26.45
N SER A 195 21.60 -6.59 27.59
CA SER A 195 22.83 -7.20 28.10
C SER A 195 22.96 -8.64 27.57
N GLY A 196 24.17 -9.19 27.60
CA GLY A 196 24.45 -10.56 27.18
C GLY A 196 25.87 -10.71 26.68
N PHE A 197 26.49 -11.85 26.98
CA PHE A 197 27.81 -12.23 26.48
C PHE A 197 27.86 -13.74 26.17
N PRO A 198 28.29 -14.15 24.96
CA PRO A 198 28.65 -13.32 23.81
C PRO A 198 27.53 -12.39 23.34
N SER A 199 27.89 -11.34 22.58
CA SER A 199 26.93 -10.33 22.12
C SER A 199 25.74 -10.97 21.42
N PRO A 200 24.49 -10.60 21.77
CA PRO A 200 23.31 -11.19 21.15
C PRO A 200 23.15 -10.82 19.67
N THR A 201 22.55 -11.72 18.90
CA THR A 201 21.99 -11.44 17.56
C THR A 201 20.48 -11.28 17.66
N PHE A 202 19.87 -10.60 16.68
CA PHE A 202 18.47 -10.19 16.74
C PHE A 202 17.63 -10.73 15.59
N THR A 203 16.41 -11.16 15.90
CA THR A 203 15.36 -11.47 14.93
C THR A 203 14.06 -10.75 15.29
N TYR A 204 13.21 -10.53 14.28
CA TYR A 204 12.00 -9.72 14.40
C TYR A 204 10.79 -10.53 13.97
N GLN A 205 9.64 -10.23 14.57
CA GLN A 205 8.34 -10.69 14.10
C GLN A 205 7.30 -9.62 14.39
N TRP A 206 6.60 -9.16 13.36
CA TRP A 206 5.51 -8.20 13.51
C TRP A 206 4.18 -8.89 13.83
N PHE A 207 3.35 -8.22 14.61
CA PHE A 207 2.07 -8.72 15.10
C PHE A 207 0.99 -7.66 14.95
N ARG A 208 -0.23 -8.12 14.62
CA ARG A 208 -1.46 -7.40 14.94
C ARG A 208 -1.80 -7.66 16.40
N SER A 209 -1.94 -6.59 17.17
CA SER A 209 -2.33 -6.67 18.58
C SER A 209 -3.67 -7.40 18.74
N PRO A 210 -3.83 -8.25 19.78
CA PRO A 210 -2.90 -8.47 20.88
C PRO A 210 -1.83 -9.56 20.63
N SER A 211 -2.00 -10.44 19.64
CA SER A 211 -1.15 -11.63 19.52
C SER A 211 -1.09 -12.28 18.14
N THR A 212 -1.71 -11.68 17.12
CA THR A 212 -1.81 -12.31 15.79
C THR A 212 -0.55 -12.04 14.99
N SER A 213 0.24 -13.09 14.74
CA SER A 213 1.46 -12.97 13.94
C SER A 213 1.15 -12.59 12.48
N ILE A 214 1.94 -11.67 11.92
CA ILE A 214 1.88 -11.32 10.51
C ILE A 214 2.90 -12.19 9.77
N SER A 215 2.41 -13.16 9.00
CA SER A 215 3.25 -14.13 8.28
C SER A 215 4.29 -13.44 7.40
N GLY A 216 5.55 -13.86 7.52
CA GLY A 216 6.67 -13.34 6.72
C GLY A 216 7.21 -11.96 7.12
N ALA A 217 6.56 -11.25 8.05
CA ALA A 217 7.02 -9.94 8.51
C ALA A 217 8.13 -10.09 9.56
N THR A 218 9.36 -10.34 9.10
CA THR A 218 10.53 -10.62 9.95
C THR A 218 11.68 -9.60 9.81
N SER A 219 11.44 -8.50 9.10
CA SER A 219 12.41 -7.41 8.92
C SER A 219 12.30 -6.34 10.02
N THR A 220 13.30 -5.46 10.10
CA THR A 220 13.26 -4.27 10.97
C THR A 220 12.20 -3.24 10.56
N THR A 221 11.66 -3.38 9.35
CA THR A 221 10.60 -2.54 8.79
C THR A 221 9.39 -3.37 8.37
N TYR A 222 8.20 -2.78 8.38
CA TYR A 222 6.97 -3.41 7.91
C TYR A 222 6.08 -2.42 7.15
N LEU A 223 5.69 -2.77 5.92
CA LEU A 223 4.75 -2.01 5.10
C LEU A 223 3.32 -2.40 5.46
N LEU A 224 2.52 -1.44 5.89
CA LEU A 224 1.13 -1.65 6.30
C LEU A 224 0.24 -1.99 5.10
N THR A 225 -0.54 -3.07 5.24
CA THR A 225 -1.47 -3.56 4.22
C THR A 225 -2.92 -3.31 4.60
N ASP A 226 -3.84 -3.66 3.70
CA ASP A 226 -5.29 -3.52 3.89
C ASP A 226 -5.81 -4.32 5.09
N SER A 227 -5.21 -5.48 5.33
CA SER A 227 -5.51 -6.39 6.42
C SER A 227 -5.10 -5.82 7.80
N ASP A 228 -4.27 -4.78 7.83
CA ASP A 228 -3.86 -4.11 9.08
C ASP A 228 -4.82 -3.00 9.49
N VAL A 229 -5.66 -2.51 8.57
CA VAL A 229 -6.62 -1.43 8.84
C VAL A 229 -7.52 -1.79 10.01
N GLY A 230 -7.71 -0.84 10.92
CA GLY A 230 -8.49 -1.04 12.15
C GLY A 230 -7.77 -1.79 13.27
N ASN A 231 -6.58 -2.34 13.02
CA ASN A 231 -5.75 -2.98 14.06
C ASN A 231 -4.69 -2.00 14.59
N THR A 232 -4.04 -2.39 15.69
CA THR A 232 -2.77 -1.79 16.12
C THR A 232 -1.65 -2.79 15.89
N ILE A 233 -0.45 -2.29 15.58
CA ILE A 233 0.70 -3.13 15.23
C ILE A 233 1.79 -2.98 16.31
N TYR A 234 2.52 -4.06 16.59
CA TYR A 234 3.74 -4.03 17.38
C TYR A 234 4.76 -5.04 16.82
N CYS A 235 6.03 -4.89 17.19
CA CYS A 235 7.09 -5.82 16.84
C CYS A 235 7.59 -6.56 18.09
N LYS A 236 7.81 -7.87 17.96
CA LYS A 236 8.50 -8.68 18.96
C LYS A 236 9.94 -8.88 18.50
N VAL A 237 10.88 -8.38 19.29
CA VAL A 237 12.33 -8.56 19.06
C VAL A 237 12.82 -9.73 19.91
N THR A 238 13.52 -10.67 19.28
CA THR A 238 14.16 -11.81 19.96
C THR A 238 15.66 -11.62 19.91
N ALA A 239 16.31 -11.59 21.06
CA ALA A 239 17.77 -11.58 21.17
C ALA A 239 18.26 -12.98 21.54
N SER A 240 19.28 -13.47 20.85
CA SER A 240 19.82 -14.83 21.03
C SER A 240 21.34 -14.84 21.10
N ASN A 241 21.90 -15.69 21.95
CA ASN A 241 23.30 -16.08 21.91
C ASN A 241 23.44 -17.58 22.23
N ALA A 242 24.68 -18.07 22.38
CA ALA A 242 24.94 -19.49 22.63
C ALA A 242 24.32 -20.04 23.93
N LEU A 243 23.86 -19.19 24.85
CA LEU A 243 23.27 -19.58 26.13
C LEU A 243 21.74 -19.65 26.08
N GLY A 244 21.12 -19.02 25.09
CA GLY A 244 19.67 -19.00 24.95
C GLY A 244 19.16 -17.73 24.28
N SER A 245 17.85 -17.53 24.41
CA SER A 245 17.15 -16.40 23.81
C SER A 245 16.14 -15.77 24.77
N ALA A 246 15.88 -14.49 24.58
CA ALA A 246 14.86 -13.75 25.30
C ALA A 246 14.16 -12.78 24.34
N THR A 247 12.94 -12.36 24.68
CA THR A 247 12.08 -11.56 23.79
C THR A 247 11.55 -10.32 24.49
N ALA A 248 11.43 -9.23 23.74
CA ALA A 248 10.76 -8.00 24.20
C ALA A 248 9.81 -7.48 23.12
N ASN A 249 8.64 -7.00 23.54
CA ASN A 249 7.68 -6.36 22.65
C ASN A 249 7.93 -4.85 22.60
N SER A 250 7.67 -4.24 21.44
CA SER A 250 7.68 -2.79 21.30
C SER A 250 6.43 -2.14 21.88
N ASN A 251 6.35 -0.81 21.83
CA ASN A 251 5.07 -0.11 21.91
C ASN A 251 4.12 -0.56 20.78
N THR A 252 2.81 -0.42 21.02
CA THR A 252 1.78 -0.53 20.00
C THR A 252 1.61 0.78 19.25
N THR A 253 1.33 0.71 17.96
CA THR A 253 0.96 1.90 17.16
C THR A 253 -0.45 2.39 17.54
N ALA A 254 -0.81 3.58 17.05
CA ALA A 254 -2.21 3.94 16.91
C ALA A 254 -2.95 2.97 15.96
N ILE A 255 -4.28 3.01 15.97
CA ILE A 255 -5.11 2.23 15.05
C ILE A 255 -4.75 2.63 13.61
N ILE A 256 -4.50 1.65 12.75
CA ILE A 256 -4.16 1.90 11.35
C ILE A 256 -5.36 2.52 10.64
N ALA A 257 -5.20 3.77 10.22
CA ALA A 257 -6.22 4.56 9.53
C ALA A 257 -6.26 4.27 8.01
N VAL A 258 -7.42 4.50 7.42
CA VAL A 258 -7.64 4.52 5.97
C VAL A 258 -7.30 5.89 5.39
N THR A 259 -6.95 5.93 4.11
CA THR A 259 -6.77 7.15 3.30
C THR A 259 -7.78 7.19 2.18
N VAL A 260 -7.94 8.33 1.52
CA VAL A 260 -8.73 8.39 0.28
C VAL A 260 -8.08 7.54 -0.81
N PRO A 261 -8.82 7.04 -1.80
CA PRO A 261 -8.23 6.27 -2.90
C PRO A 261 -7.25 7.13 -3.72
N ASP A 262 -6.36 6.48 -4.46
CA ASP A 262 -5.62 7.20 -5.49
C ASP A 262 -6.58 7.72 -6.57
N THR A 263 -6.07 8.62 -7.39
CA THR A 263 -6.83 9.18 -8.51
C THR A 263 -7.10 8.09 -9.56
N PRO A 264 -8.34 7.87 -10.00
CA PRO A 264 -8.62 6.95 -11.10
C PRO A 264 -8.10 7.48 -12.44
N THR A 265 -7.84 6.58 -13.38
CA THR A 265 -7.44 6.96 -14.74
C THR A 265 -8.67 7.08 -15.62
N ILE A 266 -8.86 8.22 -16.27
CA ILE A 266 -9.98 8.42 -17.21
C ILE A 266 -9.69 7.78 -18.56
N GLY A 267 -10.72 7.24 -19.19
CA GLY A 267 -10.70 6.76 -20.56
C GLY A 267 -11.40 7.72 -21.52
N THR A 268 -12.01 7.16 -22.56
CA THR A 268 -12.65 7.92 -23.64
C THR A 268 -14.08 8.30 -23.26
N ALA A 269 -14.43 9.55 -23.55
CA ALA A 269 -15.81 10.03 -23.54
C ALA A 269 -16.43 9.90 -24.94
N THR A 270 -17.68 9.43 -25.00
CA THR A 270 -18.43 9.22 -26.25
C THR A 270 -19.84 9.78 -26.11
N THR A 271 -20.24 10.66 -27.04
CA THR A 271 -21.63 11.15 -27.11
C THR A 271 -22.59 10.01 -27.44
N THR A 272 -23.71 9.92 -26.72
CA THR A 272 -24.75 8.90 -26.96
C THR A 272 -26.11 9.50 -27.33
N GLY A 273 -26.26 10.82 -27.28
CA GLY A 273 -27.48 11.52 -27.63
C GLY A 273 -27.32 13.05 -27.56
N THR A 274 -28.44 13.76 -27.60
CA THR A 274 -28.49 15.23 -27.48
C THR A 274 -28.21 15.72 -26.06
N THR A 275 -28.49 14.90 -25.04
CA THR A 275 -28.31 15.27 -23.62
C THR A 275 -27.54 14.22 -22.82
N THR A 276 -26.94 13.23 -23.49
CA THR A 276 -26.29 12.07 -22.84
C THR A 276 -24.95 11.72 -23.49
N ALA A 277 -24.07 11.15 -22.69
CA ALA A 277 -22.79 10.61 -23.12
C ALA A 277 -22.37 9.45 -22.20
N THR A 278 -21.23 8.83 -22.47
CA THR A 278 -20.57 7.90 -21.57
C THR A 278 -19.10 8.29 -21.41
N VAL A 279 -18.47 7.87 -20.31
CA VAL A 279 -17.02 7.98 -20.11
C VAL A 279 -16.49 6.75 -19.40
N SER A 280 -15.46 6.11 -19.96
CA SER A 280 -14.79 4.98 -19.33
C SER A 280 -13.74 5.44 -18.31
N TYR A 281 -13.39 4.55 -17.36
CA TYR A 281 -12.34 4.78 -16.38
C TYR A 281 -11.69 3.46 -15.93
N THR A 282 -10.46 3.55 -15.44
CA THR A 282 -9.74 2.45 -14.77
C THR A 282 -9.63 2.73 -13.28
N ALA A 283 -9.87 1.70 -12.46
CA ALA A 283 -9.73 1.78 -11.02
C ALA A 283 -8.30 2.20 -10.61
N PRO A 284 -8.14 2.96 -9.51
CA PRO A 284 -6.85 3.37 -9.00
C PRO A 284 -6.02 2.18 -8.53
N ALA A 285 -4.70 2.33 -8.51
CA ALA A 285 -3.77 1.32 -8.01
C ALA A 285 -4.00 1.01 -6.52
N SER A 286 -4.27 2.05 -5.72
CA SER A 286 -4.64 1.93 -4.31
C SER A 286 -6.07 2.40 -4.05
N ASN A 287 -6.79 1.62 -3.24
CA ASN A 287 -8.10 2.01 -2.70
C ASN A 287 -8.00 2.77 -1.35
N GLY A 288 -6.78 3.08 -0.88
CA GLY A 288 -6.56 3.76 0.40
C GLY A 288 -6.84 2.91 1.64
N GLY A 289 -6.92 1.58 1.50
CA GLY A 289 -7.17 0.65 2.61
C GLY A 289 -8.66 0.48 2.94
N SER A 290 -9.57 1.01 2.11
CA SER A 290 -11.01 0.77 2.22
C SER A 290 -11.64 0.55 0.85
N ILE A 291 -12.69 -0.27 0.79
CA ILE A 291 -13.40 -0.57 -0.47
C ILE A 291 -13.93 0.74 -1.09
N ILE A 292 -13.64 0.94 -2.37
CA ILE A 292 -14.24 2.02 -3.16
C ILE A 292 -15.74 1.72 -3.33
N THR A 293 -16.57 2.67 -2.92
CA THR A 293 -18.02 2.54 -2.92
C THR A 293 -18.65 3.06 -4.21
N ARG A 294 -18.02 4.04 -4.88
CA ARG A 294 -18.47 4.56 -6.18
C ARG A 294 -17.37 5.31 -6.92
N TYR A 295 -17.59 5.49 -8.23
CA TYR A 295 -16.90 6.47 -9.07
C TYR A 295 -17.89 7.53 -9.56
N THR A 296 -17.48 8.78 -9.58
CA THR A 296 -18.32 9.92 -9.96
C THR A 296 -17.65 10.71 -11.08
N ALA A 297 -18.41 10.99 -12.15
CA ALA A 297 -17.97 11.83 -13.27
C ALA A 297 -18.54 13.25 -13.14
N VAL A 298 -17.66 14.24 -13.26
CA VAL A 298 -18.00 15.66 -13.27
C VAL A 298 -17.60 16.29 -14.61
N ASP A 299 -18.30 17.33 -15.04
CA ASP A 299 -17.93 18.10 -16.23
C ASP A 299 -16.81 19.14 -15.95
N GLN A 300 -16.45 19.91 -16.97
CA GLN A 300 -15.42 20.96 -16.86
C GLN A 300 -15.72 22.03 -15.81
N ASN A 301 -16.97 22.17 -15.37
CA ASN A 301 -17.40 23.12 -14.34
C ASN A 301 -17.53 22.46 -12.96
N GLY A 302 -17.15 21.19 -12.82
CA GLY A 302 -17.28 20.43 -11.59
C GLY A 302 -18.71 19.94 -11.29
N THR A 303 -19.64 20.07 -12.23
CA THR A 303 -21.01 19.57 -12.03
C THR A 303 -21.04 18.06 -12.24
N GLN A 304 -21.59 17.32 -11.28
CA GLN A 304 -21.77 15.87 -11.43
C GLN A 304 -22.72 15.56 -12.59
N ARG A 305 -22.27 14.71 -13.52
CA ARG A 305 -23.04 14.25 -14.69
C ARG A 305 -23.39 12.75 -14.64
N GLY A 306 -22.73 11.99 -13.78
CA GLY A 306 -23.03 10.57 -13.59
C GLY A 306 -22.21 9.96 -12.46
N TYR A 307 -22.61 8.77 -12.01
CA TYR A 307 -21.83 7.96 -11.09
C TYR A 307 -22.14 6.47 -11.31
N ILE A 308 -21.26 5.60 -10.82
CA ILE A 308 -21.46 4.15 -10.79
C ILE A 308 -21.06 3.58 -9.41
N PRO A 309 -21.95 2.86 -8.71
CA PRO A 309 -21.69 2.35 -7.37
C PRO A 309 -20.97 0.98 -7.39
N GLN A 310 -19.70 0.99 -7.80
CA GLN A 310 -18.85 -0.20 -7.84
C GLN A 310 -17.39 0.13 -7.49
N HIS A 311 -16.59 -0.91 -7.24
CA HIS A 311 -15.16 -0.77 -6.93
C HIS A 311 -14.23 -0.98 -8.13
N GLN A 312 -14.71 -1.64 -9.19
CA GLN A 312 -13.92 -2.00 -10.37
C GLN A 312 -13.93 -0.90 -11.45
N SER A 313 -13.03 -1.04 -12.43
CA SER A 313 -13.04 -0.27 -13.68
C SER A 313 -14.38 -0.40 -14.41
N GLY A 314 -14.76 0.59 -15.22
CA GLY A 314 -16.04 0.55 -15.91
C GLY A 314 -16.32 1.77 -16.78
N THR A 315 -17.59 1.97 -17.10
CA THR A 315 -18.09 3.08 -17.91
C THR A 315 -19.26 3.77 -17.20
N ILE A 316 -19.16 5.09 -17.03
CA ILE A 316 -20.17 5.92 -16.37
C ILE A 316 -21.09 6.51 -17.45
N GLY A 317 -22.39 6.35 -17.28
CA GLY A 317 -23.40 7.06 -18.07
C GLY A 317 -23.55 8.50 -17.59
N LEU A 318 -23.55 9.45 -18.53
CA LEU A 318 -23.60 10.89 -18.29
C LEU A 318 -24.93 11.44 -18.79
N THR A 319 -25.57 12.29 -17.99
CA THR A 319 -26.88 12.88 -18.29
C THR A 319 -26.91 14.38 -17.98
N GLY A 320 -27.99 15.06 -18.41
CA GLY A 320 -28.19 16.48 -18.16
C GLY A 320 -27.21 17.38 -18.92
N LEU A 321 -26.71 16.92 -20.06
CA LEU A 321 -25.89 17.71 -20.96
C LEU A 321 -26.78 18.61 -21.84
N THR A 322 -26.26 19.75 -22.26
CA THR A 322 -26.95 20.67 -23.17
C THR A 322 -26.70 20.24 -24.62
N PRO A 323 -27.72 20.20 -25.50
CA PRO A 323 -27.56 19.89 -26.91
C PRO A 323 -26.58 20.83 -27.64
N GLY A 324 -25.84 20.29 -28.61
CA GLY A 324 -24.84 21.04 -29.40
C GLY A 324 -23.68 21.65 -28.60
N THR A 325 -23.48 21.25 -27.34
CA THR A 325 -22.50 21.86 -26.43
C THR A 325 -21.31 20.95 -26.22
N SER A 326 -20.11 21.52 -26.17
CA SER A 326 -18.88 20.76 -25.93
C SER A 326 -18.60 20.52 -24.45
N TYR A 327 -18.16 19.31 -24.12
CA TYR A 327 -17.83 18.88 -22.77
C TYR A 327 -16.51 18.12 -22.68
N THR A 328 -15.85 18.23 -21.53
CA THR A 328 -14.81 17.31 -21.07
C THR A 328 -15.18 16.84 -19.68
N PHE A 329 -14.81 15.61 -19.32
CA PHE A 329 -15.16 15.04 -18.02
C PHE A 329 -13.91 14.70 -17.21
N ARG A 330 -14.09 14.62 -15.89
CA ARG A 330 -13.11 14.06 -14.94
C ARG A 330 -13.83 13.09 -14.01
N VAL A 331 -13.12 12.08 -13.53
CA VAL A 331 -13.64 11.06 -12.61
C VAL A 331 -12.87 11.08 -11.30
N TYR A 332 -13.56 10.89 -10.17
CA TYR A 332 -12.94 10.59 -8.88
C TYR A 332 -13.59 9.34 -8.25
N ALA A 333 -12.83 8.67 -7.38
CA ALA A 333 -13.26 7.51 -6.61
C ALA A 333 -13.62 7.94 -5.17
N THR A 334 -14.56 7.24 -4.53
CA THR A 334 -14.95 7.47 -3.13
C THR A 334 -14.82 6.19 -2.31
N ASN A 335 -14.13 6.24 -1.18
CA ASN A 335 -14.17 5.20 -0.13
C ASN A 335 -14.67 5.79 1.21
N SER A 336 -14.53 5.05 2.32
CA SER A 336 -14.95 5.54 3.64
C SER A 336 -14.15 6.74 4.17
N ALA A 337 -12.93 6.96 3.69
CA ALA A 337 -12.10 8.11 4.05
C ALA A 337 -12.48 9.38 3.27
N GLY A 338 -13.11 9.23 2.10
CA GLY A 338 -13.57 10.33 1.27
C GLY A 338 -13.27 10.14 -0.21
N ASN A 339 -13.15 11.27 -0.92
CA ASN A 339 -12.92 11.32 -2.36
C ASN A 339 -11.43 11.40 -2.69
N SER A 340 -11.03 10.69 -3.73
CA SER A 340 -9.74 10.85 -4.39
C SER A 340 -9.59 12.26 -4.99
N GLY A 341 -8.39 12.55 -5.50
CA GLY A 341 -8.21 13.61 -6.51
C GLY A 341 -9.03 13.33 -7.79
N LEU A 342 -9.26 14.37 -8.58
CA LEU A 342 -9.86 14.26 -9.92
C LEU A 342 -8.84 13.71 -10.91
N SER A 343 -9.30 12.84 -11.81
CA SER A 343 -8.52 12.38 -12.96
C SER A 343 -8.10 13.54 -13.87
N ALA A 344 -7.23 13.24 -14.85
CA ALA A 344 -7.09 14.07 -16.03
C ALA A 344 -8.45 14.30 -16.73
N ALA A 345 -8.53 15.32 -17.59
CA ALA A 345 -9.70 15.53 -18.42
C ALA A 345 -9.76 14.47 -19.54
N SER A 346 -10.98 14.02 -19.88
CA SER A 346 -11.23 13.19 -21.06
C SER A 346 -10.93 13.96 -22.36
N ASN A 347 -11.03 13.28 -23.51
CA ASN A 347 -11.24 13.96 -24.78
C ASN A 347 -12.48 14.87 -24.73
N GLN A 348 -12.48 15.92 -25.56
CA GLN A 348 -13.66 16.75 -25.76
C GLN A 348 -14.67 15.97 -26.61
N ILE A 349 -15.94 16.07 -26.22
CA ILE A 349 -17.08 15.65 -27.03
C ILE A 349 -17.97 16.85 -27.29
N THR A 350 -18.78 16.80 -28.35
CA THR A 350 -19.90 17.71 -28.56
C THR A 350 -21.17 16.86 -28.62
N THR A 351 -22.18 17.23 -27.82
CA THR A 351 -23.49 16.57 -27.87
C THR A 351 -24.17 16.82 -29.21
N GLN A 352 -25.06 15.92 -29.61
CA GLN A 352 -25.83 16.12 -30.83
C GLN A 352 -26.65 17.42 -30.75
N PRO A 353 -26.81 18.18 -31.85
CA PRO A 353 -27.65 19.36 -31.88
C PRO A 353 -29.10 19.00 -31.55
N PRO A 354 -29.91 19.96 -31.06
CA PRO A 354 -31.33 19.70 -30.82
C PRO A 354 -32.02 19.32 -32.13
N VAL A 355 -32.95 18.35 -32.07
CA VAL A 355 -33.81 18.03 -33.21
C VAL A 355 -34.72 19.25 -33.45
N PRO A 356 -34.77 19.83 -34.66
CA PRO A 356 -35.63 20.98 -34.93
C PRO A 356 -37.10 20.64 -34.70
N THR A 357 -37.92 21.65 -34.41
CA THR A 357 -39.36 21.46 -34.27
C THR A 357 -40.01 21.30 -35.65
N ILE A 358 -41.04 20.46 -35.76
CA ILE A 358 -41.80 20.33 -37.03
C ILE A 358 -42.27 21.70 -37.52
N GLY A 359 -41.94 22.04 -38.76
CA GLY A 359 -42.25 23.31 -39.41
C GLY A 359 -41.28 24.46 -39.09
N GLU A 360 -40.26 24.26 -38.25
CA GLU A 360 -39.20 25.25 -37.99
C GLU A 360 -38.32 25.45 -39.22
N SER A 361 -37.85 26.68 -39.46
CA SER A 361 -36.90 26.94 -40.56
C SER A 361 -35.59 26.19 -40.31
N TYR A 362 -35.20 25.35 -41.27
CA TYR A 362 -34.04 24.48 -41.13
C TYR A 362 -33.45 24.20 -42.52
N ALA A 363 -32.13 24.39 -42.65
CA ALA A 363 -31.35 24.03 -43.82
C ALA A 363 -31.95 24.47 -45.18
N GLY A 364 -32.39 25.73 -45.27
CA GLY A 364 -32.96 26.34 -46.48
C GLY A 364 -34.45 26.08 -46.72
N GLY A 365 -35.09 25.25 -45.90
CA GLY A 365 -36.54 25.01 -45.92
C GLY A 365 -37.10 24.90 -44.52
N TYR A 366 -37.93 23.89 -44.29
CA TYR A 366 -38.60 23.65 -43.01
C TYR A 366 -38.48 22.19 -42.59
N PHE A 367 -38.20 21.94 -41.30
CA PHE A 367 -38.05 20.58 -40.80
C PHE A 367 -39.38 19.82 -40.86
N ALA A 368 -39.36 18.67 -41.54
CA ALA A 368 -40.54 17.86 -41.83
C ALA A 368 -40.56 16.53 -41.07
N GLY A 369 -39.52 16.19 -40.32
CA GLY A 369 -39.39 14.95 -39.55
C GLY A 369 -38.08 14.22 -39.78
N GLN A 370 -37.96 13.02 -39.23
CA GLN A 370 -36.77 12.19 -39.33
C GLN A 370 -37.05 10.87 -40.04
N ILE A 371 -36.03 10.32 -40.69
CA ILE A 371 -36.11 9.06 -41.42
C ILE A 371 -34.90 8.15 -41.14
N SER A 372 -35.12 6.84 -41.11
CA SER A 372 -34.13 5.76 -41.02
C SER A 372 -34.08 5.01 -42.35
N TYR A 373 -32.95 5.03 -43.03
CA TYR A 373 -32.74 4.24 -44.24
C TYR A 373 -32.75 2.73 -43.97
N ASN A 374 -32.38 2.32 -42.75
CA ASN A 374 -32.33 0.92 -42.36
C ASN A 374 -33.70 0.39 -41.87
N GLY A 375 -34.65 1.28 -41.56
CA GLY A 375 -35.94 0.90 -40.97
C GLY A 375 -35.80 0.33 -39.54
N ASP A 376 -34.73 0.69 -38.84
CA ASP A 376 -34.38 0.21 -37.50
C ASP A 376 -34.88 1.14 -36.36
N GLY A 377 -35.61 2.20 -36.71
CA GLY A 377 -36.10 3.21 -35.76
C GLY A 377 -35.05 4.24 -35.33
N VAL A 378 -33.82 4.18 -35.85
CA VAL A 378 -32.76 5.15 -35.57
C VAL A 378 -32.66 6.13 -36.73
N ALA A 379 -32.88 7.41 -36.47
CA ALA A 379 -32.84 8.44 -37.51
C ALA A 379 -31.43 8.53 -38.10
N THR A 380 -31.34 8.42 -39.43
CA THR A 380 -30.11 8.68 -40.17
C THR A 380 -30.11 10.06 -40.80
N HIS A 381 -31.29 10.61 -41.10
CA HIS A 381 -31.43 11.93 -41.72
C HIS A 381 -32.65 12.70 -41.19
N ASN A 382 -32.51 14.02 -41.20
CA ASN A 382 -33.59 14.99 -41.06
C ASN A 382 -34.16 15.32 -42.45
N LEU A 383 -35.48 15.26 -42.62
CA LEU A 383 -36.17 15.66 -43.85
C LEU A 383 -36.54 17.14 -43.78
N VAL A 384 -36.31 17.84 -44.88
CA VAL A 384 -36.52 19.28 -44.99
C VAL A 384 -37.43 19.56 -46.19
N VAL A 385 -38.61 20.12 -45.96
CA VAL A 385 -39.53 20.50 -47.04
C VAL A 385 -39.23 21.90 -47.56
N ALA A 386 -39.22 22.07 -48.88
CA ALA A 386 -38.96 23.36 -49.50
C ALA A 386 -40.08 24.38 -49.19
N PRO A 387 -39.78 25.68 -49.18
CA PRO A 387 -40.81 26.73 -49.11
C PRO A 387 -41.84 26.60 -50.24
N LEU A 388 -43.11 26.91 -49.96
CA LEU A 388 -44.21 26.73 -50.94
C LEU A 388 -44.02 27.55 -52.22
N SER A 389 -43.57 28.80 -52.08
CA SER A 389 -43.45 29.75 -53.19
C SER A 389 -42.41 29.35 -54.24
N SER A 390 -41.35 28.66 -53.84
CA SER A 390 -40.23 28.29 -54.71
C SER A 390 -40.11 26.79 -54.94
N GLY A 391 -40.62 25.96 -54.04
CA GLY A 391 -40.38 24.52 -54.00
C GLY A 391 -41.54 23.66 -54.49
N GLN A 392 -42.60 24.26 -55.07
CA GLN A 392 -43.76 23.52 -55.53
C GLN A 392 -44.10 23.81 -56.99
N LEU A 393 -44.37 22.74 -57.75
CA LEU A 393 -44.93 22.82 -59.10
C LEU A 393 -46.06 21.81 -59.24
N GLN A 394 -47.14 22.16 -59.92
CA GLN A 394 -48.18 21.20 -60.32
C GLN A 394 -47.93 20.77 -61.76
N THR A 395 -47.64 19.49 -61.96
CA THR A 395 -47.21 18.96 -63.27
C THR A 395 -47.39 17.44 -63.35
N THR A 396 -47.14 16.87 -64.53
CA THR A 396 -47.08 15.43 -64.72
C THR A 396 -45.85 14.81 -64.08
N TRP A 397 -45.92 13.52 -63.76
CA TRP A 397 -44.77 12.77 -63.27
C TRP A 397 -43.76 12.52 -64.40
N LYS A 398 -44.26 12.16 -65.58
CA LYS A 398 -43.50 11.96 -66.83
C LYS A 398 -44.34 12.36 -68.04
N THR A 399 -43.70 12.67 -69.16
CA THR A 399 -44.39 13.04 -70.42
C THR A 399 -45.00 11.87 -71.18
N SER A 400 -44.63 10.63 -70.86
CA SER A 400 -45.18 9.40 -71.44
C SER A 400 -45.27 8.26 -70.42
N ASN A 401 -46.16 7.30 -70.65
CA ASN A 401 -46.36 6.14 -69.78
C ASN A 401 -45.36 5.01 -70.12
N THR A 402 -44.11 5.22 -69.74
CA THR A 402 -43.01 4.26 -69.97
C THR A 402 -42.21 4.06 -68.68
N ILE A 403 -41.50 2.93 -68.57
CA ILE A 403 -40.65 2.61 -67.43
C ILE A 403 -39.54 3.66 -67.23
N SER A 404 -39.18 3.94 -65.99
CA SER A 404 -38.08 4.85 -65.63
C SER A 404 -37.15 4.12 -64.67
N TYR A 405 -36.04 3.61 -65.19
CA TYR A 405 -35.11 2.82 -64.40
C TYR A 405 -34.50 3.65 -63.26
N GLY A 406 -34.25 3.01 -62.11
CA GLY A 406 -33.66 3.67 -60.94
C GLY A 406 -34.67 4.39 -60.02
N THR A 407 -35.97 4.29 -60.29
CA THR A 407 -37.01 5.06 -59.57
C THR A 407 -37.87 4.23 -58.62
N PHE A 408 -37.43 3.02 -58.25
CA PHE A 408 -38.23 2.08 -57.46
C PHE A 408 -38.04 2.19 -55.95
N SER A 409 -37.15 3.07 -55.47
CA SER A 409 -36.89 3.20 -54.03
C SER A 409 -38.09 3.82 -53.33
N ASP A 410 -38.57 3.19 -52.26
CA ASP A 410 -39.60 3.78 -51.40
C ASP A 410 -39.02 4.82 -50.43
N VAL A 411 -37.69 4.86 -50.21
CA VAL A 411 -37.06 5.66 -49.15
C VAL A 411 -36.00 6.63 -49.65
N ASP A 412 -35.41 6.43 -50.83
CA ASP A 412 -34.35 7.28 -51.38
C ASP A 412 -34.83 8.09 -52.59
N GLY A 413 -35.59 9.15 -52.29
CA GLY A 413 -36.14 10.02 -53.33
C GLY A 413 -35.07 10.80 -54.08
N LEU A 414 -33.89 11.01 -53.49
CA LEU A 414 -32.77 11.68 -54.16
C LEU A 414 -32.27 10.82 -55.31
N ALA A 415 -31.95 9.55 -55.05
CA ALA A 415 -31.52 8.62 -56.09
C ALA A 415 -32.58 8.45 -57.18
N ASN A 416 -33.86 8.29 -56.80
CA ASN A 416 -34.96 8.25 -57.77
C ASN A 416 -34.99 9.52 -58.64
N SER A 417 -34.85 10.69 -58.03
CA SER A 417 -34.94 11.97 -58.73
C SER A 417 -33.75 12.26 -59.62
N ASP A 418 -32.56 11.80 -59.25
CA ASP A 418 -31.36 11.89 -60.09
C ASP A 418 -31.54 11.03 -61.36
N SER A 419 -32.16 9.85 -61.26
CA SER A 419 -32.57 9.04 -62.42
C SER A 419 -33.68 9.67 -63.28
N MET A 420 -34.35 10.71 -62.77
CA MET A 420 -35.41 11.45 -63.44
C MET A 420 -35.02 12.90 -63.73
N ASN A 421 -33.74 13.23 -63.72
CA ASN A 421 -33.29 14.61 -63.89
C ASN A 421 -33.20 15.02 -65.37
N ASP A 422 -34.32 14.93 -66.08
CA ASP A 422 -34.43 15.29 -67.48
C ASP A 422 -35.85 15.80 -67.82
N THR A 423 -36.00 16.50 -68.95
CA THR A 423 -37.26 17.15 -69.34
C THR A 423 -38.43 16.19 -69.58
N SER A 424 -38.19 14.88 -69.72
CA SER A 424 -39.25 13.88 -69.81
C SER A 424 -39.91 13.58 -68.45
N HIS A 425 -39.30 13.99 -67.33
CA HIS A 425 -39.84 13.85 -65.98
C HIS A 425 -40.05 15.23 -65.30
N PRO A 426 -41.08 15.99 -65.70
CA PRO A 426 -41.21 17.40 -65.30
C PRO A 426 -41.22 17.64 -63.78
N SER A 427 -41.78 16.72 -62.99
CA SER A 427 -41.84 16.82 -61.53
C SER A 427 -40.46 16.75 -60.87
N ALA A 428 -39.67 15.72 -61.19
CA ALA A 428 -38.34 15.53 -60.61
C ALA A 428 -37.33 16.53 -61.18
N TYR A 429 -37.41 16.80 -62.49
CA TYR A 429 -36.57 17.81 -63.15
C TYR A 429 -36.74 19.21 -62.53
N PHE A 430 -37.99 19.60 -62.23
CA PHE A 430 -38.27 20.81 -61.45
C PHE A 430 -37.55 20.79 -60.11
N CYS A 431 -37.74 19.73 -59.30
CA CYS A 431 -37.14 19.66 -57.97
C CYS A 431 -35.60 19.70 -58.02
N ARG A 432 -34.96 18.94 -58.93
CA ARG A 432 -33.49 18.90 -59.06
C ARG A 432 -32.88 20.20 -59.59
N GLY A 433 -33.66 21.01 -60.30
CA GLY A 433 -33.25 22.34 -60.78
C GLY A 433 -33.28 23.44 -59.71
N LEU A 434 -33.78 23.18 -58.50
CA LEU A 434 -33.94 24.20 -57.47
C LEU A 434 -32.62 24.55 -56.77
N THR A 435 -32.43 25.85 -56.51
CA THR A 435 -31.44 26.37 -55.56
C THR A 435 -32.17 27.24 -54.54
N ILE A 436 -32.30 26.76 -53.30
CA ILE A 436 -33.05 27.44 -52.24
C ILE A 436 -32.18 27.49 -50.98
N GLY A 437 -32.04 28.68 -50.39
CA GLY A 437 -31.25 28.87 -49.16
C GLY A 437 -29.76 28.52 -49.30
N GLY A 438 -29.21 28.53 -50.52
CA GLY A 438 -27.83 28.12 -50.81
C GLY A 438 -27.65 26.62 -51.11
N TYR A 439 -28.72 25.83 -51.06
CA TYR A 439 -28.69 24.38 -51.28
C TYR A 439 -29.23 23.99 -52.66
N THR A 440 -28.57 23.03 -53.32
CA THR A 440 -28.82 22.58 -54.70
C THR A 440 -29.23 21.09 -54.79
N ASP A 441 -29.39 20.44 -53.65
CA ASP A 441 -29.66 19.02 -53.47
C ASP A 441 -31.16 18.74 -53.24
N TRP A 442 -32.05 19.62 -53.72
CA TRP A 442 -33.50 19.46 -53.65
C TRP A 442 -34.00 18.37 -54.59
N TYR A 443 -34.93 17.52 -54.17
CA TYR A 443 -35.42 16.38 -54.94
C TYR A 443 -36.91 16.09 -54.69
N LEU A 444 -37.51 15.23 -55.52
CA LEU A 444 -38.88 14.77 -55.35
C LEU A 444 -38.90 13.60 -54.33
N PRO A 445 -39.64 13.70 -53.21
CA PRO A 445 -39.61 12.69 -52.15
C PRO A 445 -40.06 11.33 -52.64
N ALA A 446 -39.39 10.26 -52.18
CA ALA A 446 -39.90 8.91 -52.35
C ALA A 446 -41.15 8.68 -51.49
N LYS A 447 -41.84 7.55 -51.71
CA LYS A 447 -43.11 7.23 -51.05
C LYS A 447 -43.05 7.37 -49.52
N ASN A 448 -42.04 6.80 -48.87
CA ASN A 448 -41.90 6.82 -47.42
C ASN A 448 -41.42 8.19 -46.89
N GLU A 449 -40.65 8.94 -47.67
CA GLU A 449 -40.30 10.33 -47.30
C GLU A 449 -41.53 11.24 -47.36
N LEU A 450 -42.37 11.09 -48.39
CA LEU A 450 -43.60 11.84 -48.57
C LEU A 450 -44.65 11.49 -47.50
N GLU A 451 -44.67 10.25 -47.03
CA GLU A 451 -45.46 9.81 -45.88
C GLU A 451 -45.04 10.54 -44.60
N VAL A 452 -43.72 10.65 -44.32
CA VAL A 452 -43.22 11.39 -43.15
C VAL A 452 -43.70 12.84 -43.19
N LEU A 453 -43.65 13.47 -44.37
CA LEU A 453 -44.21 14.81 -44.59
C LEU A 453 -45.71 14.86 -44.28
N TYR A 454 -46.52 13.93 -44.82
CA TYR A 454 -47.96 13.92 -44.56
C TYR A 454 -48.26 13.82 -43.07
N TYR A 455 -47.60 12.88 -42.38
CA TYR A 455 -47.87 12.66 -40.97
C TYR A 455 -47.55 13.86 -40.10
N ASN A 456 -46.43 14.53 -40.36
CA ASN A 456 -45.98 15.66 -39.53
C ASN A 456 -46.60 16.99 -39.96
N LEU A 457 -46.91 17.16 -41.25
CA LEU A 457 -47.34 18.42 -41.85
C LEU A 457 -48.76 18.33 -42.44
N LYS A 458 -49.60 17.43 -41.92
CA LYS A 458 -51.00 17.29 -42.35
C LYS A 458 -51.73 18.64 -42.20
N PRO A 459 -52.24 19.22 -43.31
CA PRO A 459 -52.76 20.58 -43.32
C PRO A 459 -54.14 20.71 -42.66
N GLY A 460 -54.98 19.68 -42.77
CA GLY A 460 -56.39 19.73 -42.41
C GLY A 460 -56.77 18.76 -41.29
N THR A 461 -58.05 18.79 -40.93
CA THR A 461 -58.64 17.99 -39.83
C THR A 461 -59.45 16.79 -40.33
N GLN A 462 -59.47 16.54 -41.64
CA GLN A 462 -60.22 15.44 -42.25
C GLN A 462 -59.74 14.08 -41.72
N ASN A 463 -60.66 13.10 -41.70
CA ASN A 463 -60.31 11.74 -41.27
C ASN A 463 -59.28 11.11 -42.21
N ASN A 464 -58.37 10.32 -41.64
CA ASN A 464 -57.40 9.58 -42.45
C ASN A 464 -58.02 8.30 -43.02
N SER A 465 -57.54 7.91 -44.20
CA SER A 465 -57.67 6.57 -44.73
C SER A 465 -56.85 5.59 -43.90
N THR A 466 -57.53 4.61 -43.29
CA THR A 466 -56.90 3.61 -42.42
C THR A 466 -56.28 2.44 -43.18
N SER A 467 -56.33 2.47 -44.52
CA SER A 467 -55.67 1.49 -45.39
C SER A 467 -54.27 1.93 -45.86
N SER A 468 -53.80 3.09 -45.38
CA SER A 468 -52.50 3.68 -45.73
C SER A 468 -51.72 4.08 -44.48
N GLY A 469 -50.44 4.42 -44.64
CA GLY A 469 -49.63 5.06 -43.59
C GLY A 469 -48.58 4.20 -42.91
N ASN A 470 -48.49 2.90 -43.22
CA ASN A 470 -47.38 2.09 -42.75
C ASN A 470 -46.05 2.57 -43.35
N ASN A 471 -45.12 2.96 -42.49
CA ASN A 471 -43.80 3.42 -42.88
C ASN A 471 -42.73 2.92 -41.88
N PRO A 472 -42.01 1.83 -42.22
CA PRO A 472 -40.95 1.31 -41.37
C PRO A 472 -39.76 2.27 -41.26
N ASN A 473 -39.59 3.18 -42.23
CA ASN A 473 -38.48 4.11 -42.29
C ASN A 473 -38.72 5.41 -41.52
N ALA A 474 -39.96 5.74 -41.14
CA ALA A 474 -40.22 6.92 -40.30
C ALA A 474 -39.51 6.78 -38.95
N VAL A 475 -39.05 7.89 -38.37
CA VAL A 475 -38.55 7.92 -36.99
C VAL A 475 -39.39 8.89 -36.16
N PRO A 476 -40.13 8.41 -35.15
CA PRO A 476 -40.29 6.99 -34.77
C PRO A 476 -41.02 6.17 -35.84
N THR A 477 -40.79 4.84 -35.86
CA THR A 477 -41.42 3.89 -36.80
C THR A 477 -42.95 3.93 -36.72
N ARG A 478 -43.64 3.83 -37.86
CA ARG A 478 -45.10 4.02 -37.95
C ARG A 478 -45.80 2.85 -38.62
N GLY A 479 -46.89 2.40 -37.99
CA GLY A 479 -47.88 1.51 -38.60
C GLY A 479 -48.94 2.28 -39.41
N ASN A 480 -49.99 1.58 -39.85
CA ASN A 480 -51.11 2.20 -40.56
C ASN A 480 -51.78 3.34 -39.76
N TYR A 481 -52.35 4.30 -40.49
CA TYR A 481 -53.11 5.39 -39.90
C TYR A 481 -54.38 4.93 -39.19
N SER A 482 -54.80 5.73 -38.21
CA SER A 482 -56.15 5.65 -37.64
C SER A 482 -56.98 6.83 -38.12
N THR A 483 -58.30 6.76 -37.94
CA THR A 483 -59.25 7.79 -38.42
C THR A 483 -58.88 9.22 -37.98
N GLY A 484 -58.18 9.40 -36.85
CA GLY A 484 -57.70 10.70 -36.36
C GLY A 484 -56.17 10.86 -36.26
N THR A 485 -55.36 9.84 -36.55
CA THR A 485 -53.88 9.91 -36.45
C THR A 485 -53.24 9.56 -37.80
N PRO A 486 -52.43 10.46 -38.39
CA PRO A 486 -52.00 11.77 -37.88
C PRO A 486 -53.15 12.79 -37.79
N GLY A 487 -53.09 13.65 -36.76
CA GLY A 487 -53.95 14.83 -36.63
C GLY A 487 -53.43 16.00 -37.48
N GLN A 488 -54.12 17.15 -37.45
CA GLN A 488 -53.61 18.37 -38.08
C GLN A 488 -52.28 18.78 -37.44
N THR A 489 -51.33 19.25 -38.25
CA THR A 489 -50.02 19.70 -37.77
C THR A 489 -50.10 20.84 -36.76
N SER A 490 -49.21 20.83 -35.76
CA SER A 490 -49.06 21.94 -34.82
C SER A 490 -48.41 23.17 -35.47
N ALA A 491 -47.63 23.01 -36.54
CA ALA A 491 -46.96 24.08 -37.26
C ALA A 491 -47.98 24.95 -38.03
N THR A 492 -48.23 26.16 -37.53
CA THR A 492 -49.31 27.03 -38.03
C THR A 492 -49.17 27.38 -39.51
N ASP A 493 -47.96 27.60 -39.99
CA ASP A 493 -47.68 27.93 -41.40
C ASP A 493 -47.99 26.77 -42.34
N PHE A 494 -48.04 25.54 -41.82
CA PHE A 494 -48.36 24.33 -42.57
C PHE A 494 -49.83 23.88 -42.43
N ARG A 495 -50.64 24.53 -41.58
CA ARG A 495 -52.08 24.29 -41.52
C ARG A 495 -52.78 24.84 -42.76
N SER A 496 -53.95 24.31 -43.09
CA SER A 496 -54.77 24.77 -44.22
C SER A 496 -54.96 26.29 -44.19
N GLY A 497 -54.56 26.98 -45.27
CA GLY A 497 -54.56 28.45 -45.36
C GLY A 497 -53.26 29.13 -44.90
N GLY A 498 -52.32 28.39 -44.30
CA GLY A 498 -51.00 28.87 -43.93
C GLY A 498 -50.08 29.11 -45.12
N THR A 499 -49.03 29.91 -44.91
CA THR A 499 -48.08 30.38 -45.94
C THR A 499 -47.26 29.26 -46.59
N HIS A 500 -47.15 28.11 -45.94
CA HIS A 500 -46.39 26.95 -46.41
C HIS A 500 -47.18 25.65 -46.47
N ALA A 501 -48.50 25.72 -46.24
CA ALA A 501 -49.42 24.60 -46.23
C ALA A 501 -49.25 23.69 -47.45
N LEU A 502 -49.13 22.38 -47.19
CA LEU A 502 -49.30 21.37 -48.21
C LEU A 502 -50.78 21.33 -48.55
N ALA A 503 -51.20 22.07 -49.58
CA ALA A 503 -52.60 22.16 -50.01
C ALA A 503 -53.24 20.78 -50.15
N GLN A 504 -54.49 20.63 -49.69
CA GLN A 504 -55.24 19.37 -49.82
C GLN A 504 -55.31 18.92 -51.30
N GLY A 505 -55.17 17.62 -51.51
CA GLY A 505 -55.05 17.01 -52.84
C GLY A 505 -53.82 16.10 -52.98
N ASN A 506 -53.45 15.80 -54.22
CA ASN A 506 -52.46 14.76 -54.53
C ASN A 506 -51.07 15.34 -54.72
N TYR A 507 -50.07 14.65 -54.15
CA TYR A 507 -48.66 14.91 -54.36
C TYR A 507 -47.98 13.70 -54.95
N TRP A 508 -47.12 13.93 -55.94
CA TRP A 508 -46.29 12.89 -56.52
C TRP A 508 -45.20 12.46 -55.55
N ALA A 509 -45.00 11.14 -55.44
CA ALA A 509 -43.75 10.58 -54.98
C ALA A 509 -42.83 10.33 -56.20
N SER A 510 -41.52 10.32 -55.98
CA SER A 510 -40.55 9.91 -57.00
C SER A 510 -40.56 8.40 -57.26
N THR A 511 -41.21 7.63 -56.40
CA THR A 511 -41.32 6.19 -56.52
C THR A 511 -42.27 5.79 -57.65
N GLU A 512 -41.74 5.11 -58.67
CA GLU A 512 -42.53 4.47 -59.73
C GLU A 512 -43.32 3.28 -59.16
N ALA A 513 -44.55 3.07 -59.65
CA ALA A 513 -45.33 1.90 -59.26
C ALA A 513 -44.78 0.63 -59.92
N THR A 514 -45.19 -0.55 -59.46
CA THR A 514 -44.73 -1.84 -60.02
C THR A 514 -45.08 -2.06 -61.50
N ASN A 515 -45.94 -1.21 -62.07
CA ASN A 515 -46.28 -1.20 -63.49
C ASN A 515 -45.67 0.04 -64.17
N SER A 516 -45.23 -0.11 -65.42
CA SER A 516 -44.51 0.92 -66.18
C SER A 516 -45.32 2.17 -66.51
N ALA A 517 -46.64 2.17 -66.29
CA ALA A 517 -47.53 3.28 -66.66
C ALA A 517 -47.81 4.24 -65.50
N ASN A 518 -47.57 3.84 -64.25
CA ASN A 518 -48.06 4.57 -63.08
C ASN A 518 -46.95 4.97 -62.10
N ALA A 519 -47.22 5.99 -61.28
CA ALA A 519 -46.36 6.43 -60.19
C ALA A 519 -47.14 6.55 -58.88
N TRP A 520 -46.43 6.49 -57.76
CA TRP A 520 -47.02 6.66 -56.44
C TRP A 520 -47.39 8.11 -56.17
N ARG A 521 -48.54 8.28 -55.49
CA ARG A 521 -48.97 9.56 -54.93
C ARG A 521 -49.38 9.42 -53.48
N GLN A 522 -49.30 10.53 -52.76
CA GLN A 522 -49.85 10.70 -51.41
C GLN A 522 -50.97 11.75 -51.47
N GLY A 523 -52.14 11.41 -50.94
CA GLY A 523 -53.21 12.36 -50.68
C GLY A 523 -52.95 13.13 -49.39
N PHE A 524 -52.93 14.46 -49.46
CA PHE A 524 -52.80 15.35 -48.29
C PHE A 524 -54.15 15.76 -47.69
N THR A 525 -55.25 15.23 -48.22
CA THR A 525 -56.59 15.35 -47.62
C THR A 525 -56.79 14.31 -46.53
N ASP A 526 -56.52 13.04 -46.83
CA ASP A 526 -56.88 11.89 -46.01
C ASP A 526 -55.72 10.88 -45.84
N GLY A 527 -54.54 11.15 -46.38
CA GLY A 527 -53.42 10.23 -46.23
C GLY A 527 -53.47 9.03 -47.17
N THR A 528 -54.40 8.98 -48.15
CA THR A 528 -54.48 7.86 -49.09
C THR A 528 -53.23 7.77 -49.97
N GLN A 529 -52.57 6.61 -49.94
CA GLN A 529 -51.46 6.25 -50.82
C GLN A 529 -51.93 5.39 -51.99
N SER A 530 -51.47 5.67 -53.20
CA SER A 530 -51.81 4.83 -54.37
C SER A 530 -50.79 4.95 -55.50
N GLY A 531 -50.45 3.81 -56.10
CA GLY A 531 -49.59 3.68 -57.29
C GLY A 531 -50.35 3.36 -58.58
N THR A 532 -51.63 3.70 -58.69
CA THR A 532 -52.46 3.38 -59.86
C THR A 532 -52.69 4.57 -60.80
N PHE A 533 -51.96 5.67 -60.60
CA PHE A 533 -52.16 6.91 -61.35
C PHE A 533 -51.19 7.02 -62.51
N SER A 534 -51.74 7.23 -63.70
CA SER A 534 -51.00 7.46 -64.95
C SER A 534 -49.98 8.59 -64.80
N LYS A 535 -48.73 8.33 -65.20
CA LYS A 535 -47.60 9.26 -65.10
C LYS A 535 -47.80 10.52 -65.93
N SER A 536 -48.34 10.36 -67.15
CA SER A 536 -48.54 11.46 -68.11
C SER A 536 -49.96 12.01 -68.13
N GLY A 537 -50.93 11.28 -67.56
CA GLY A 537 -52.35 11.65 -67.58
C GLY A 537 -52.83 12.48 -66.39
N ASN A 538 -51.99 12.70 -65.38
CA ASN A 538 -52.39 13.39 -64.14
C ASN A 538 -51.44 14.55 -63.83
N ASN A 539 -52.01 15.69 -63.41
CA ASN A 539 -51.26 16.86 -62.96
C ASN A 539 -51.38 17.00 -61.45
N PHE A 540 -50.46 16.39 -60.71
CA PHE A 540 -50.38 16.47 -59.25
C PHE A 540 -49.22 17.37 -58.81
N ARG A 541 -49.18 17.70 -57.52
CA ARG A 541 -48.16 18.59 -56.97
C ARG A 541 -46.85 17.84 -56.75
N ALA A 542 -45.75 18.40 -57.21
CA ALA A 542 -44.40 18.06 -56.78
C ALA A 542 -44.01 19.07 -55.72
N ARG A 543 -43.74 18.62 -54.49
CA ARG A 543 -43.14 19.46 -53.45
C ARG A 543 -41.73 18.94 -53.18
N ALA A 544 -40.74 19.78 -53.46
CA ALA A 544 -39.35 19.42 -53.26
C ALA A 544 -39.02 19.25 -51.78
N ILE A 545 -38.14 18.30 -51.49
CA ILE A 545 -37.52 18.10 -50.18
C ILE A 545 -36.01 18.01 -50.33
N ARG A 546 -35.29 18.11 -49.22
CA ARG A 546 -33.89 17.68 -49.10
C ARG A 546 -33.68 16.92 -47.80
N LYS A 547 -32.53 16.27 -47.68
CA LYS A 547 -32.16 15.47 -46.51
C LYS A 547 -30.86 15.98 -45.90
N GLU A 548 -30.82 16.07 -44.58
CA GLU A 548 -29.64 16.47 -43.80
C GLU A 548 -29.20 15.31 -42.90
N PRO A 549 -27.95 14.81 -43.00
CA PRO A 549 -27.43 13.77 -42.11
C PRO A 549 -27.46 14.18 -40.63
N ILE A 550 -27.61 13.19 -39.74
CA ILE A 550 -27.63 13.37 -38.27
C ILE A 550 -26.28 13.06 -37.63
#